data_AF-A0AAD5KD44-F1
#
_entry.id   AF-A0AAD5KD44-F1
#
_cell.length_a   1.000
_cell.length_b   1.000
_cell.length_c   1.000
_cell.angle_alpha   90.00
_cell.angle_beta   90.00
_cell.angle_gamma   90.00
#
_symmetry.space_group_name_H-M   'P 1'
#
loop_
_entity.id
_entity.type
_entity.pdbx_description
1 polymer ?
#
loop_
_entity_poly.entity_id
_entity_poly.type
_entity_poly.pdbx_seq_one_letter_code
_entity_poly.pdbx_strand_id
1 'polypeptide(L)'
;MTFCHRVRHRGAFGRLGALGRNVFGSLVGMFAFVVLDREAQNLTLVRDAFGIKPLFVSVSDRGLCFASELPAALKLVGGAVRLNHQRAYDYLVHGDYDTQATSFVEGVSQLAPGHYQEYDLRTHTLGVEHKWGNPSVQQTSDLSFQQAADELRERFLQSVRYHLRSDVPLGTALSGGVDSSAVGVRYSACEPQAPVHTFSFWLRAPLFLKRSGLIW
;
A
#
# COMPACT_ATOMS: atom_id res chain seq x y z
N MET A 1 -4.73 9.87 7.87
CA MET A 1 -4.00 10.70 6.89
C MET A 1 -2.94 11.48 7.64
N THR A 2 -1.67 11.10 7.57
CA THR A 2 -0.61 11.93 8.14
C THR A 2 -0.40 13.10 7.19
N PHE A 3 -1.19 14.17 7.33
CA PHE A 3 -0.71 15.49 6.91
C PHE A 3 0.49 15.77 7.81
N CYS A 4 1.69 15.59 7.27
CA CYS A 4 2.94 15.79 7.97
C CYS A 4 3.17 17.31 8.17
N HIS A 5 2.36 17.92 9.03
CA HIS A 5 2.76 19.15 9.67
C HIS A 5 3.76 18.75 10.76
N ARG A 6 5.05 18.64 10.36
CA ARG A 6 6.22 18.52 11.24
C ARG A 6 6.50 17.11 11.81
N VAL A 7 6.81 16.14 10.95
CA VAL A 7 7.54 14.93 11.40
C VAL A 7 8.99 15.32 11.71
N ARG A 8 9.42 15.12 12.96
CA ARG A 8 10.81 15.23 13.42
C ARG A 8 11.68 14.04 12.90
N HIS A 9 11.59 13.69 11.62
CA HIS A 9 12.59 12.87 10.94
C HIS A 9 13.44 13.79 10.06
N ARG A 10 14.50 14.34 10.62
CA ARG A 10 15.47 15.25 9.96
C ARG A 10 16.29 14.60 8.82
N GLY A 11 15.97 13.40 8.34
CA GLY A 11 16.82 12.66 7.39
C GLY A 11 16.32 12.59 5.95
N ALA A 12 15.07 12.15 5.75
CA ALA A 12 14.63 11.67 4.43
C ALA A 12 13.77 12.68 3.63
N PHE A 13 12.81 13.35 4.29
CA PHE A 13 11.79 14.13 3.57
C PHE A 13 12.20 15.56 3.22
N GLY A 14 13.10 16.18 4.00
CA GLY A 14 13.68 17.49 3.67
C GLY A 14 14.57 17.47 2.42
N ARG A 15 14.84 16.28 1.88
CA ARG A 15 15.64 16.07 0.67
C ARG A 15 14.82 15.77 -0.58
N LEU A 16 13.49 15.66 -0.53
CA LEU A 16 12.68 15.40 -1.74
C LEU A 16 12.76 16.55 -2.75
N GLY A 17 12.85 17.80 -2.30
CA GLY A 17 13.11 18.96 -3.17
C GLY A 17 14.50 18.98 -3.81
N ALA A 18 15.49 18.23 -3.26
CA ALA A 18 16.87 18.22 -3.73
C ALA A 18 17.31 16.89 -4.41
N LEU A 19 16.70 15.76 -4.06
CA LEU A 19 16.98 14.42 -4.61
C LEU A 19 16.07 14.07 -5.80
N GLY A 20 14.98 14.82 -5.98
CA GLY A 20 14.00 14.58 -7.03
C GLY A 20 13.29 13.22 -6.91
N ARG A 21 12.61 12.84 -7.98
CA ARG A 21 11.73 11.65 -8.08
C ARG A 21 12.48 10.32 -7.94
N ASN A 22 13.82 10.34 -8.05
CA ASN A 22 14.68 9.15 -7.96
C ASN A 22 14.68 8.51 -6.58
N VAL A 23 14.26 9.22 -5.53
CA VAL A 23 14.20 8.68 -4.18
C VAL A 23 13.10 7.62 -4.01
N PHE A 24 12.06 7.61 -4.84
CA PHE A 24 10.92 6.70 -4.65
C PHE A 24 11.33 5.22 -4.65
N GLY A 25 12.23 4.83 -5.55
CA GLY A 25 12.76 3.45 -5.63
C GLY A 25 13.58 3.00 -4.40
N SER A 26 13.99 3.93 -3.54
CA SER A 26 14.71 3.62 -2.29
C SER A 26 13.78 3.48 -1.08
N LEU A 27 12.50 3.85 -1.20
CA LEU A 27 11.55 3.77 -0.11
C LEU A 27 11.06 2.33 0.06
N VAL A 28 11.19 1.80 1.27
CA VAL A 28 10.70 0.47 1.66
C VAL A 28 9.58 0.63 2.67
N GLY A 29 8.40 0.08 2.36
CA GLY A 29 7.27 0.03 3.29
C GLY A 29 5.92 0.22 2.60
N MET A 30 4.87 0.26 3.42
CA MET A 30 3.49 0.50 3.00
C MET A 30 3.21 2.00 3.12
N PHE A 31 2.98 2.70 2.02
CA PHE A 31 2.80 4.16 2.07
C PHE A 31 1.97 4.72 0.93
N ALA A 32 1.28 5.80 1.25
CA ALA A 32 0.69 6.71 0.29
C ALA A 32 0.84 8.12 0.85
N PHE A 33 1.46 9.03 0.10
CA PHE A 33 1.70 10.40 0.55
C PHE A 33 1.59 11.41 -0.58
N VAL A 34 1.46 12.67 -0.22
CA VAL A 34 1.45 13.80 -1.14
C VAL A 34 2.48 14.83 -0.69
N VAL A 35 3.30 15.30 -1.61
CA VAL A 35 4.30 16.35 -1.38
C VAL A 35 3.82 17.62 -2.06
N LEU A 36 3.85 18.74 -1.35
CA LEU A 36 3.61 20.07 -1.91
C LEU A 36 4.95 20.75 -2.16
N ASP A 37 5.22 21.06 -3.42
CA ASP A 37 6.28 21.99 -3.80
C ASP A 37 5.69 23.38 -4.01
N ARG A 38 6.03 24.31 -3.11
CA ARG A 38 5.53 25.69 -3.17
C ARG A 38 6.28 26.55 -4.18
N GLU A 39 7.52 26.20 -4.52
CA GLU A 39 8.30 26.96 -5.49
C GLU A 39 7.89 26.53 -6.91
N ALA A 40 7.82 25.23 -7.15
CA ALA A 40 7.36 24.67 -8.42
C ALA A 40 5.83 24.74 -8.62
N GLN A 41 5.06 25.08 -7.58
CA GLN A 41 3.60 25.15 -7.60
C GLN A 41 2.96 23.81 -8.05
N ASN A 42 3.40 22.71 -7.46
CA ASN A 42 2.87 21.38 -7.78
C ASN A 42 2.60 20.51 -6.53
N LEU A 43 1.74 19.51 -6.71
CA LEU A 43 1.57 18.41 -5.77
C LEU A 43 2.06 17.13 -6.44
N THR A 44 2.88 16.34 -5.74
CA THR A 44 3.28 14.99 -6.17
C THR A 44 2.62 13.96 -5.27
N LEU A 45 1.71 13.18 -5.82
CA LEU A 45 1.04 12.06 -5.15
C LEU A 45 1.84 10.80 -5.43
N VAL A 46 2.14 10.00 -4.39
CA VAL A 46 2.98 8.81 -4.52
C VAL A 46 2.34 7.66 -3.75
N ARG A 47 2.24 6.48 -4.39
CA ARG A 47 1.72 5.24 -3.79
C ARG A 47 2.78 4.15 -3.86
N ASP A 48 2.92 3.37 -2.77
CA ASP A 48 3.93 2.32 -2.62
C ASP A 48 3.91 1.27 -3.74
N ALA A 49 5.05 0.59 -3.92
CA ALA A 49 5.31 -0.32 -5.03
C ALA A 49 4.31 -1.48 -5.16
N PHE A 50 3.70 -1.90 -4.05
CA PHE A 50 2.72 -3.00 -4.01
C PHE A 50 1.28 -2.50 -3.91
N GLY A 51 1.06 -1.19 -3.75
CA GLY A 51 -0.26 -0.61 -3.57
C GLY A 51 -0.91 -0.95 -2.24
N ILE A 52 -0.15 -1.33 -1.21
CA ILE A 52 -0.70 -1.80 0.07
C ILE A 52 -1.52 -0.69 0.74
N LYS A 53 -1.08 0.57 0.65
CA LYS A 53 -1.89 1.72 1.08
C LYS A 53 -2.66 2.29 -0.12
N PRO A 54 -4.01 2.34 -0.06
CA PRO A 54 -4.79 3.03 -1.08
C PRO A 54 -4.46 4.52 -1.14
N LEU A 55 -4.59 5.11 -2.33
CA LEU A 55 -4.60 6.55 -2.53
C LEU A 55 -5.67 6.89 -3.57
N PHE A 56 -6.84 7.26 -3.10
CA PHE A 56 -7.95 7.73 -3.92
C PHE A 56 -7.71 9.17 -4.35
N VAL A 57 -8.05 9.48 -5.60
CA VAL A 57 -7.83 10.77 -6.24
C VAL A 57 -9.10 11.18 -7.01
N SER A 58 -9.44 12.45 -6.98
CA SER A 58 -10.54 13.03 -7.76
C SER A 58 -10.22 14.48 -8.10
N VAL A 59 -10.60 14.91 -9.29
CA VAL A 59 -10.43 16.29 -9.76
C VAL A 59 -11.80 16.86 -10.07
N SER A 60 -12.06 18.08 -9.59
CA SER A 60 -13.29 18.82 -9.84
C SER A 60 -12.98 20.31 -9.97
N ASP A 61 -14.00 21.13 -10.20
CA ASP A 61 -13.89 22.59 -10.19
C ASP A 61 -13.40 23.16 -8.84
N ARG A 62 -13.47 22.37 -7.76
CA ARG A 62 -12.94 22.73 -6.43
C ARG A 62 -11.45 22.40 -6.28
N GLY A 63 -10.83 21.84 -7.32
CA GLY A 63 -9.46 21.38 -7.34
C GLY A 63 -9.31 19.87 -7.10
N LEU A 64 -8.12 19.49 -6.64
CA LEU A 64 -7.75 18.11 -6.36
C LEU A 64 -8.21 17.66 -4.97
N CYS A 65 -8.90 16.52 -4.92
CA CYS A 65 -9.20 15.77 -3.71
C CYS A 65 -8.38 14.47 -3.68
N PHE A 66 -7.80 14.13 -2.53
CA PHE A 66 -7.14 12.85 -2.34
C PHE A 66 -7.38 12.29 -0.94
N ALA A 67 -7.44 10.97 -0.78
CA ALA A 67 -7.52 10.31 0.51
C ALA A 67 -7.00 8.87 0.51
N SER A 68 -6.56 8.38 1.68
CA SER A 68 -6.14 6.98 1.84
C SER A 68 -7.30 6.00 2.05
N GLU A 69 -8.53 6.52 2.16
CA GLU A 69 -9.76 5.75 2.39
C GLU A 69 -10.89 6.33 1.55
N LEU A 70 -11.67 5.45 0.92
CA LEU A 70 -12.75 5.88 0.02
C LEU A 70 -13.81 6.71 0.76
N PRO A 71 -14.32 6.34 1.96
CA PRO A 71 -15.30 7.17 2.66
C PRO A 71 -14.81 8.59 2.96
N ALA A 72 -13.51 8.76 3.21
CA ALA A 72 -12.92 10.09 3.40
C ALA A 72 -12.87 10.87 2.08
N ALA A 73 -12.51 10.23 0.97
CA ALA A 73 -12.55 10.85 -0.36
C ALA A 73 -13.97 11.33 -0.73
N LEU A 74 -15.00 10.51 -0.48
CA LEU A 74 -16.38 10.85 -0.80
C LEU A 74 -16.89 12.07 -0.03
N LYS A 75 -16.48 12.23 1.23
CA LYS A 75 -16.79 13.44 2.02
C LYS A 75 -16.16 14.71 1.43
N LEU A 76 -14.98 14.59 0.81
CA LEU A 76 -14.25 15.72 0.22
C LEU A 76 -14.78 16.12 -1.16
N VAL A 77 -15.05 15.14 -2.02
CA VAL A 77 -15.63 15.37 -3.36
C VAL A 77 -17.01 16.03 -3.22
N GLY A 78 -17.82 15.56 -2.28
CA GLY A 78 -19.18 16.04 -2.06
C GLY A 78 -20.14 15.68 -3.20
N GLY A 79 -21.42 15.98 -3.01
CA GLY A 79 -22.45 15.65 -4.00
C GLY A 79 -22.96 14.21 -3.90
N ALA A 80 -23.73 13.80 -4.91
CA ALA A 80 -24.34 12.47 -4.96
C ALA A 80 -23.31 11.42 -5.39
N VAL A 81 -23.09 10.41 -4.53
CA VAL A 81 -22.24 9.26 -4.83
C VAL A 81 -22.96 8.41 -5.89
N ARG A 82 -22.31 8.22 -7.04
CA ARG A 82 -22.81 7.37 -8.13
C ARG A 82 -21.93 6.14 -8.27
N LEU A 83 -22.57 4.99 -8.43
CA LEU A 83 -21.89 3.73 -8.67
C LEU A 83 -21.27 3.75 -10.06
N ASN A 84 -19.98 3.43 -10.16
CA ASN A 84 -19.36 3.13 -11.43
C ASN A 84 -19.86 1.75 -11.90
N HIS A 85 -20.85 1.74 -12.81
CA HIS A 85 -21.50 0.52 -13.26
C HIS A 85 -20.55 -0.46 -13.94
N GLN A 86 -19.56 0.04 -14.70
CA GLN A 86 -18.57 -0.83 -15.34
C GLN A 86 -17.74 -1.56 -14.27
N ARG A 87 -17.31 -0.84 -13.23
CA ARG A 87 -16.55 -1.47 -12.14
C ARG A 87 -17.37 -2.44 -11.30
N ALA A 88 -18.64 -2.12 -11.07
CA ALA A 88 -19.56 -3.06 -10.44
C ALA A 88 -19.72 -4.34 -11.28
N TYR A 89 -19.85 -4.20 -12.59
CA TYR A 89 -19.92 -5.33 -13.52
C TYR A 89 -18.63 -6.17 -13.49
N ASP A 90 -17.46 -5.53 -13.64
CA ASP A 90 -16.16 -6.20 -13.63
C ASP A 90 -15.96 -7.01 -12.35
N TYR A 91 -16.33 -6.44 -11.20
CA TYR A 91 -16.29 -7.14 -9.92
C TYR A 91 -17.26 -8.31 -9.84
N LEU A 92 -18.54 -8.11 -10.17
CA LEU A 92 -19.58 -9.12 -9.98
C LEU A 92 -19.44 -10.29 -10.96
N VAL A 93 -19.00 -10.02 -12.19
CA VAL A 93 -18.93 -11.01 -13.27
C VAL A 93 -17.55 -11.65 -13.35
N HIS A 94 -16.49 -10.86 -13.19
CA HIS A 94 -15.11 -11.33 -13.37
C HIS A 94 -14.34 -11.49 -12.05
N GLY A 95 -14.90 -11.05 -10.92
CA GLY A 95 -14.18 -11.05 -9.64
C GLY A 95 -13.02 -10.05 -9.61
N ASP A 96 -13.01 -9.05 -10.50
CA ASP A 96 -11.96 -8.04 -10.60
C ASP A 96 -12.23 -6.88 -9.62
N TYR A 97 -11.41 -6.76 -8.58
CA TYR A 97 -11.53 -5.71 -7.57
C TYR A 97 -10.30 -4.78 -7.45
N ASP A 98 -9.16 -5.11 -8.06
CA ASP A 98 -7.89 -4.37 -7.81
C ASP A 98 -7.01 -4.17 -9.06
N THR A 99 -7.49 -4.49 -10.27
CA THR A 99 -6.63 -4.47 -11.47
C THR A 99 -6.63 -3.16 -12.27
N GLN A 100 -7.51 -2.20 -11.98
CA GLN A 100 -7.57 -0.92 -12.71
C GLN A 100 -7.55 0.30 -11.78
N ALA A 101 -7.25 1.46 -12.34
CA ALA A 101 -7.14 2.73 -11.62
C ALA A 101 -8.49 3.37 -11.24
N THR A 102 -9.64 2.80 -11.65
CA THR A 102 -10.96 3.38 -11.34
C THR A 102 -11.60 2.72 -10.13
N SER A 103 -12.24 3.49 -9.26
CA SER A 103 -12.96 2.95 -8.10
C SER A 103 -14.40 2.55 -8.44
N PHE A 104 -15.10 1.93 -7.47
CA PHE A 104 -16.55 1.69 -7.55
C PHE A 104 -17.38 2.98 -7.58
N VAL A 105 -16.78 4.15 -7.42
CA VAL A 105 -17.47 5.44 -7.46
C VAL A 105 -17.04 6.24 -8.69
N GLU A 106 -18.03 6.75 -9.42
CA GLU A 106 -17.78 7.63 -10.57
C GLU A 106 -16.99 8.88 -10.15
N GLY A 107 -16.02 9.29 -10.97
CA GLY A 107 -15.20 10.48 -10.70
C GLY A 107 -14.16 10.31 -9.58
N VAL A 108 -14.03 9.12 -8.98
CA VAL A 108 -12.98 8.79 -8.02
C VAL A 108 -12.11 7.67 -8.58
N SER A 109 -10.83 7.96 -8.80
CA SER A 109 -9.81 6.99 -9.19
C SER A 109 -8.94 6.62 -7.98
N GLN A 110 -8.08 5.63 -8.17
CA GLN A 110 -7.08 5.18 -7.22
C GLN A 110 -5.74 5.12 -7.95
N LEU A 111 -4.75 5.86 -7.46
CA LEU A 111 -3.42 5.90 -8.06
C LEU A 111 -2.86 4.49 -8.14
N ALA A 112 -2.30 4.06 -9.27
CA ALA A 112 -1.84 2.69 -9.43
C ALA A 112 -0.67 2.32 -8.46
N PRO A 113 -0.52 1.02 -8.10
CA PRO A 113 0.62 0.53 -7.32
C PRO A 113 1.96 0.94 -7.95
N GLY A 114 2.89 1.47 -7.16
CA GLY A 114 4.22 1.88 -7.64
C GLY A 114 4.19 3.04 -8.63
N HIS A 115 3.15 3.87 -8.60
CA HIS A 115 3.04 5.07 -9.43
C HIS A 115 3.11 6.34 -8.59
N TYR A 116 3.48 7.42 -9.27
CA TYR A 116 3.29 8.78 -8.81
C TYR A 116 2.52 9.58 -9.87
N GLN A 117 1.84 10.64 -9.44
CA GLN A 117 1.11 11.53 -10.32
C GLN A 117 1.28 12.96 -9.83
N GLU A 118 1.34 13.91 -10.77
CA GLU A 118 1.55 15.31 -10.46
C GLU A 118 0.31 16.13 -10.76
N TYR A 119 -0.01 17.06 -9.87
CA TYR A 119 -1.07 18.05 -10.05
C TYR A 119 -0.47 19.44 -10.06
N ASP A 120 -0.67 20.16 -11.15
CA ASP A 120 -0.19 21.53 -11.33
C ASP A 120 -1.19 22.50 -10.68
N LEU A 121 -0.70 23.30 -9.72
CA LEU A 121 -1.53 24.23 -8.95
C LEU A 121 -1.87 25.51 -9.73
N ARG A 122 -1.16 25.80 -10.83
CA ARG A 122 -1.36 26.98 -11.67
C ARG A 122 -2.42 26.70 -12.74
N THR A 123 -2.37 25.52 -13.35
CA THR A 123 -3.30 25.11 -14.42
C THR A 123 -4.48 24.30 -13.90
N HIS A 124 -4.43 23.85 -12.64
CA HIS A 124 -5.42 22.96 -12.03
C HIS A 124 -5.58 21.62 -12.75
N THR A 125 -4.52 21.13 -13.40
CA THR A 125 -4.54 19.88 -14.17
C THR A 125 -3.79 18.76 -13.45
N LEU A 126 -4.40 17.58 -13.43
CA LEU A 126 -3.76 16.34 -13.02
C LEU A 126 -3.07 15.71 -14.24
N GLY A 127 -1.77 15.49 -14.13
CA GLY A 127 -0.94 14.88 -15.18
C GLY A 127 -1.17 13.37 -15.31
N VAL A 128 -0.39 12.75 -16.20
CA VAL A 128 -0.41 11.29 -16.37
C VAL A 128 0.25 10.58 -15.18
N GLU A 129 -0.13 9.33 -14.94
CA GLU A 129 0.55 8.50 -13.96
C GLU A 129 1.93 8.05 -14.48
N HIS A 130 2.92 8.11 -13.61
CA HIS A 130 4.29 7.71 -13.89
C HIS A 130 4.69 6.55 -12.98
N LYS A 131 5.10 5.44 -13.59
CA LYS A 131 5.58 4.27 -12.87
C LYS A 131 6.99 4.52 -12.32
N TRP A 132 7.19 4.22 -11.04
CA TRP A 132 8.49 4.25 -10.37
C TRP A 132 8.86 2.91 -9.74
N GLY A 133 7.87 2.08 -9.39
CA GLY A 133 8.06 0.75 -8.79
C GLY A 133 7.53 -0.37 -9.69
N ASN A 134 8.30 -1.46 -9.82
CA ASN A 134 7.84 -2.68 -10.49
C ASN A 134 8.46 -3.91 -9.82
N PRO A 135 7.83 -4.48 -8.79
CA PRO A 135 8.29 -5.75 -8.25
C PRO A 135 8.20 -6.82 -9.35
N SER A 136 9.35 -7.28 -9.84
CA SER A 136 9.42 -8.32 -10.88
C SER A 136 9.55 -9.69 -10.25
N VAL A 137 8.68 -10.62 -10.67
CA VAL A 137 8.75 -12.04 -10.30
C VAL A 137 9.50 -12.88 -11.34
N GLN A 138 9.95 -12.27 -12.45
CA GLN A 138 10.61 -12.96 -13.56
C GLN A 138 12.14 -13.04 -13.41
N GLN A 139 12.66 -12.90 -12.20
CA GLN A 139 14.10 -12.97 -11.98
C GLN A 139 14.55 -14.44 -11.95
N THR A 140 15.26 -14.87 -13.00
CA THR A 140 16.07 -16.09 -12.96
C THR A 140 17.34 -15.79 -12.20
N SER A 141 17.70 -16.65 -11.25
CA SER A 141 18.96 -16.55 -10.51
C SER A 141 19.76 -17.84 -10.68
N ASP A 142 21.09 -17.71 -10.71
CA ASP A 142 22.02 -18.83 -10.79
C ASP A 142 22.38 -19.40 -9.41
N LEU A 143 21.58 -19.06 -8.38
CA LEU A 143 21.83 -19.53 -7.02
C LEU A 143 21.54 -21.03 -6.92
N SER A 144 22.43 -21.75 -6.25
CA SER A 144 22.11 -23.09 -5.77
C SER A 144 20.93 -23.04 -4.79
N PHE A 145 20.26 -24.18 -4.60
CA PHE A 145 19.17 -24.31 -3.63
C PHE A 145 19.57 -23.80 -2.24
N GLN A 146 20.78 -24.14 -1.77
CA GLN A 146 21.25 -23.74 -0.44
C GLN A 146 21.43 -22.22 -0.35
N GLN A 147 22.04 -21.59 -1.36
CA GLN A 147 22.21 -20.14 -1.39
C GLN A 147 20.86 -19.42 -1.45
N ALA A 148 19.91 -19.91 -2.24
CA ALA A 148 18.57 -19.35 -2.31
C ALA A 148 17.83 -19.48 -0.97
N ALA A 149 17.97 -20.61 -0.27
CA ALA A 149 17.38 -20.81 1.05
C ALA A 149 17.97 -19.87 2.12
N ASP A 150 19.28 -19.62 2.07
CA ASP A 150 19.97 -18.70 2.97
C ASP A 150 19.57 -17.25 2.70
N GLU A 151 19.53 -16.84 1.43
CA GLU A 151 19.08 -15.50 1.04
C GLU A 151 17.61 -15.25 1.40
N LEU A 152 16.72 -16.24 1.16
CA LEU A 152 15.33 -16.18 1.59
C LEU A 152 15.24 -15.98 3.10
N ARG A 153 16.02 -16.73 3.88
CA ARG A 153 16.02 -16.63 5.34
C ARG A 153 16.44 -15.23 5.80
N GLU A 154 17.49 -14.67 5.22
CA GLU A 154 17.97 -13.33 5.55
C GLU A 154 16.95 -12.25 5.21
N ARG A 155 16.43 -12.25 3.99
CA ARG A 155 15.41 -11.29 3.54
C ARG A 155 14.12 -11.40 4.36
N PHE A 156 13.71 -12.62 4.68
CA PHE A 156 12.55 -12.88 5.52
C PHE A 156 12.74 -12.33 6.94
N LEU A 157 13.88 -12.62 7.58
CA LEU A 157 14.22 -12.09 8.91
C LEU A 157 14.27 -10.56 8.91
N GLN A 158 14.86 -9.95 7.88
CA GLN A 158 14.90 -8.51 7.72
C GLN A 158 13.49 -7.91 7.57
N SER A 159 12.63 -8.54 6.77
CA SER A 159 11.23 -8.14 6.62
C SER A 159 10.49 -8.19 7.96
N VAL A 160 10.63 -9.29 8.72
CA VAL A 160 10.03 -9.40 10.06
C VAL A 160 10.52 -8.26 10.96
N ARG A 161 11.83 -8.02 11.05
CA ARG A 161 12.41 -6.93 11.87
C ARG A 161 11.86 -5.55 11.52
N TYR A 162 11.59 -5.26 10.25
CA TYR A 162 10.97 -3.98 9.87
C TYR A 162 9.57 -3.82 10.44
N HIS A 163 8.81 -4.91 10.55
CA HIS A 163 7.44 -4.90 11.06
C HIS A 163 7.36 -5.03 12.59
N LEU A 164 8.48 -5.28 13.29
CA LEU A 164 8.54 -5.26 14.77
C LEU A 164 8.72 -3.85 15.35
N ARG A 165 8.95 -2.83 14.52
CA ARG A 165 9.06 -1.45 14.98
C ARG A 165 7.66 -0.91 15.26
N SER A 166 7.23 -0.99 16.51
CA SER A 166 5.93 -0.48 16.96
C SER A 166 6.05 0.28 18.27
N ASP A 167 5.20 1.30 18.42
CA ASP A 167 4.97 2.07 19.63
C ASP A 167 3.88 1.45 20.53
N VAL A 168 3.25 0.36 20.07
CA VAL A 168 2.22 -0.39 20.79
C VAL A 168 2.61 -1.87 20.91
N PRO A 169 2.01 -2.62 21.85
CA PRO A 169 2.22 -4.05 21.94
C PRO A 169 1.90 -4.76 20.62
N LEU A 170 2.77 -5.69 20.25
CA LEU A 170 2.65 -6.45 19.01
C LEU A 170 1.90 -7.76 19.24
N GLY A 171 1.14 -8.17 18.24
CA GLY A 171 0.55 -9.50 18.17
C GLY A 171 0.65 -10.06 16.76
N THR A 172 0.53 -11.38 16.61
CA THR A 172 0.58 -12.06 15.32
C THR A 172 -0.62 -13.00 15.15
N ALA A 173 -1.17 -13.05 13.94
CA ALA A 173 -2.22 -13.99 13.59
C ALA A 173 -1.60 -15.35 13.26
N LEU A 174 -2.11 -16.42 13.87
CA LEU A 174 -1.61 -17.78 13.70
C LEU A 174 -2.71 -18.67 13.11
N SER A 175 -2.45 -19.26 11.95
CA SER A 175 -3.40 -20.13 11.23
C SER A 175 -3.06 -21.62 11.32
N GLY A 176 -1.92 -21.99 11.91
CA GLY A 176 -1.38 -23.36 11.92
C GLY A 176 -0.67 -23.77 10.62
N GLY A 177 -0.66 -22.90 9.60
CA GLY A 177 0.11 -23.10 8.38
C GLY A 177 1.59 -22.73 8.53
N VAL A 178 2.41 -23.13 7.56
CA VAL A 178 3.86 -22.89 7.59
C VAL A 178 4.20 -21.40 7.55
N ASP A 179 3.46 -20.58 6.81
CA ASP A 179 3.76 -19.16 6.62
C ASP A 179 3.56 -18.35 7.91
N SER A 180 2.37 -18.44 8.52
CA SER A 180 2.07 -17.75 9.77
C SER A 180 2.94 -18.26 10.93
N SER A 181 3.24 -19.57 10.95
CA SER A 181 4.15 -20.16 11.93
C SER A 181 5.58 -19.65 11.75
N ALA A 182 6.06 -19.50 10.50
CA ALA A 182 7.38 -18.95 10.23
C ALA A 182 7.48 -17.49 10.73
N VAL A 183 6.46 -16.67 10.50
CA VAL A 183 6.41 -15.29 11.02
C VAL A 183 6.43 -15.30 12.55
N GLY A 184 5.58 -16.12 13.19
CA GLY A 184 5.48 -16.20 14.66
C GLY A 184 6.77 -16.67 15.33
N VAL A 185 7.46 -17.68 14.78
CA VAL A 185 8.75 -18.16 15.29
C VAL A 185 9.82 -17.08 15.14
N ARG A 186 9.86 -16.36 14.00
CA ARG A 186 10.85 -15.30 13.81
C ARG A 186 10.58 -14.05 14.62
N TYR A 187 9.32 -13.72 14.87
CA TYR A 187 8.90 -12.71 15.84
C TYR A 187 9.54 -13.01 17.21
N SER A 188 9.31 -14.22 17.74
CA SER A 188 9.84 -14.63 19.05
C SER A 188 11.37 -14.66 19.10
N ALA A 189 12.04 -15.06 18.00
CA ALA A 189 13.48 -15.07 17.94
C ALA A 189 14.11 -13.66 17.86
N CYS A 190 13.43 -12.68 17.25
CA CYS A 190 13.93 -11.31 17.15
C CYS A 190 13.70 -10.51 18.44
N GLU A 191 12.62 -10.81 19.17
CA GLU A 191 12.24 -10.12 20.42
C GLU A 191 12.04 -11.13 21.56
N PRO A 192 13.10 -11.83 22.02
CA PRO A 192 13.00 -12.96 22.95
C PRO A 192 12.47 -12.58 24.34
N GLN A 193 12.47 -11.28 24.67
CA GLN A 193 12.01 -10.76 25.95
C GLN A 193 10.61 -10.13 25.86
N ALA A 194 10.05 -9.99 24.66
CA ALA A 194 8.72 -9.42 24.48
C ALA A 194 7.64 -10.50 24.64
N PRO A 195 6.50 -10.20 25.29
CA PRO A 195 5.37 -11.12 25.33
C PRO A 195 4.84 -11.36 23.92
N VAL A 196 4.88 -12.62 23.46
CA VAL A 196 4.35 -13.02 22.15
C VAL A 196 2.85 -13.22 22.25
N HIS A 197 2.07 -12.27 21.74
CA HIS A 197 0.62 -12.42 21.63
C HIS A 197 0.23 -13.06 20.30
N THR A 198 -0.32 -14.27 20.35
CA THR A 198 -0.83 -14.97 19.15
C THR A 198 -2.35 -15.06 19.19
N PHE A 199 -2.97 -14.88 18.02
CA PHE A 199 -4.43 -14.94 17.88
C PHE A 199 -4.79 -15.88 16.72
N SER A 200 -5.75 -16.76 16.97
CA SER A 200 -6.30 -17.66 15.95
C SER A 200 -7.79 -17.46 15.85
N PHE A 201 -8.29 -17.42 14.62
CA PHE A 201 -9.72 -17.32 14.35
C PHE A 201 -10.21 -18.61 13.72
N TRP A 202 -11.32 -19.12 14.24
CA TRP A 202 -11.98 -20.30 13.71
C TRP A 202 -13.48 -20.08 13.68
N LEU A 203 -14.10 -20.40 12.55
CA LEU A 203 -15.54 -20.37 12.37
C LEU A 203 -16.09 -21.80 12.31
N ARG A 204 -17.14 -22.05 13.08
CA ARG A 204 -17.94 -23.27 12.94
C ARG A 204 -18.90 -23.11 11.77
N ALA A 205 -18.44 -23.32 10.54
CA ALA A 205 -19.30 -23.29 9.36
C ALA A 205 -19.94 -24.68 9.11
N PRO A 206 -21.28 -24.79 8.96
CA PRO A 206 -21.88 -25.97 8.35
C PRO A 206 -21.54 -25.98 6.84
N LEU A 207 -20.51 -26.74 6.45
CA LEU A 207 -20.24 -27.37 5.13
C LEU A 207 -20.52 -26.63 3.80
N PHE A 208 -20.81 -25.32 3.76
CA PHE A 208 -21.23 -24.61 2.53
C PHE A 208 -20.22 -23.62 1.94
N LEU A 209 -18.94 -23.69 2.33
CA LEU A 209 -17.88 -22.81 1.82
C LEU A 209 -16.65 -23.61 1.36
N LYS A 210 -16.86 -24.63 0.51
CA LYS A 210 -15.77 -25.41 -0.10
C LYS A 210 -15.45 -25.03 -1.55
N ARG A 211 -16.05 -23.96 -2.10
CA ARG A 211 -15.95 -23.66 -3.54
C ARG A 211 -15.31 -22.33 -3.96
N SER A 212 -14.80 -21.54 -3.03
CA SER A 212 -13.95 -20.40 -3.37
C SER A 212 -12.73 -20.44 -2.47
N GLY A 213 -11.58 -20.71 -3.07
CA GLY A 213 -10.26 -20.58 -2.43
C GLY A 213 -9.90 -19.11 -2.19
N LEU A 214 -10.81 -18.38 -1.53
CA LEU A 214 -10.68 -16.99 -1.13
C LEU A 214 -10.90 -16.95 0.38
N ILE A 215 -9.89 -17.45 1.09
CA ILE A 215 -9.56 -16.96 2.42
C ILE A 215 -8.07 -16.65 2.33
N TRP A 216 -7.75 -15.38 2.58
CA TRP A 216 -6.53 -14.62 2.28
C TRP A 216 -6.46 -14.02 0.88
#